data_AF-A0A7W7B6X9-F1
#
_entry.id   AF-A0A7W7B6X9-F1
#
_cell.length_a   1.000
_cell.length_b   1.000
_cell.length_c   1.000
_cell.angle_alpha   90.00
_cell.angle_beta   90.00
_cell.angle_gamma   90.00
#
_symmetry.space_group_name_H-M   'P 1'
#
loop_
_entity.id
_entity.type
_entity.pdbx_description
1 polymer ?
#
loop_
_entity_poly.entity_id
_entity_poly.type
_entity_poly.pdbx_seq_one_letter_code
_entity_poly.pdbx_strand_id
1 'polypeptide(L)'
;MRLTTITNWAYGATVLLTLVSGTTMILASNAHDQERAAVEQLYRLDQATSALNAEVFALTEHSRQYLDTGDPSYRRLYQRDAAALRAVEDRIRHLGDAGAGADELDALKQAIRWADALQDEQREAIAAHDRGDEAKARELLFGATYERELDRARAAVERFQYRLDQRTETNVAAAANLARVWKTISEVTLAITGFLFFCVLFFIFRQRVLKPVVRLSDVVNRLAAQDYAVELPALGQIDEIGDMAQAIRIFRENGLERQRLETERDADLAMRDLLSRMTQRMQGCDTLLDLKEVVQRFVPEIAPAHAGCLYLLDPKRNAMVEACSWMEPAHSRPEFAPMACWALRRGLPHRP
;
A
#
# COMPACT_ATOMS: atom_id res chain seq x y z
N MET A 1 -14.60 10.40 14.54
CA MET A 1 -14.10 9.00 14.65
C MET A 1 -12.70 9.04 15.25
N ARG A 2 -12.37 8.19 16.24
CA ARG A 2 -11.00 8.17 16.81
C ARG A 2 -10.00 7.70 15.74
N LEU A 3 -8.82 8.29 15.69
CA LEU A 3 -7.76 7.93 14.72
C LEU A 3 -7.48 6.42 14.70
N THR A 4 -7.52 5.80 15.87
CA THR A 4 -7.36 4.35 16.09
C THR A 4 -8.45 3.52 15.40
N THR A 5 -9.69 4.00 15.36
CA THR A 5 -10.76 3.29 14.66
C THR A 5 -10.52 3.27 13.15
N ILE A 6 -10.12 4.41 12.55
CA ILE A 6 -9.84 4.50 11.12
C ILE A 6 -8.67 3.58 10.74
N THR A 7 -7.60 3.55 11.53
CA THR A 7 -6.46 2.66 11.27
C THR A 7 -6.82 1.18 11.41
N ASN A 8 -7.66 0.81 12.39
CA ASN A 8 -8.07 -0.58 12.57
C ASN A 8 -8.96 -1.07 11.41
N TRP A 9 -9.88 -0.23 10.93
CA TRP A 9 -10.67 -0.53 9.73
C TRP A 9 -9.78 -0.66 8.50
N ALA A 10 -8.77 0.21 8.36
CA ALA A 10 -7.80 0.14 7.26
C ALA A 10 -7.00 -1.17 7.28
N TYR A 11 -6.51 -1.61 8.44
CA TYR A 11 -5.83 -2.90 8.58
C TYR A 11 -6.74 -4.08 8.24
N GLY A 12 -7.97 -4.07 8.75
CA GLY A 12 -8.97 -5.09 8.43
C GLY A 12 -9.24 -5.18 6.92
N ALA A 13 -9.39 -4.02 6.26
CA ALA A 13 -9.58 -3.96 4.81
C ALA A 13 -8.38 -4.50 4.04
N THR A 14 -7.14 -4.19 4.46
CA THR A 14 -5.94 -4.72 3.80
C THR A 14 -5.81 -6.23 3.93
N VAL A 15 -6.14 -6.79 5.11
CA VAL A 15 -6.10 -8.25 5.33
C VAL A 15 -7.18 -8.96 4.50
N LEU A 16 -8.38 -8.38 4.42
CA LEU A 16 -9.43 -8.92 3.56
C LEU A 16 -8.99 -8.92 2.09
N LEU A 17 -8.41 -7.81 1.63
CA LEU A 17 -7.94 -7.68 0.24
C LEU A 17 -6.78 -8.62 -0.10
N THR A 18 -5.85 -8.86 0.83
CA THR A 18 -4.79 -9.85 0.60
C THR A 18 -5.33 -11.27 0.50
N LEU A 19 -6.34 -11.63 1.32
CA LEU A 19 -7.03 -12.92 1.19
C LEU A 19 -7.72 -13.04 -0.17
N VAL A 20 -8.46 -12.00 -0.58
CA VAL A 20 -9.11 -11.97 -1.91
C VAL A 20 -8.07 -12.10 -3.02
N SER A 21 -6.97 -11.34 -2.95
CA SER A 21 -5.86 -11.44 -3.92
C SER A 21 -5.23 -12.84 -3.97
N GLY A 22 -5.09 -13.51 -2.82
CA GLY A 22 -4.60 -14.88 -2.76
C GLY A 22 -5.56 -15.86 -3.45
N THR A 23 -6.87 -15.73 -3.18
CA THR A 23 -7.88 -16.58 -3.83
C THR A 23 -7.94 -16.36 -5.34
N THR A 24 -7.88 -15.11 -5.82
CA THR A 24 -7.86 -14.81 -7.26
C THR A 24 -6.63 -15.37 -7.95
N MET A 25 -5.48 -15.37 -7.27
CA MET A 25 -4.23 -15.92 -7.82
C MET A 25 -4.30 -17.44 -7.97
N ILE A 26 -4.89 -18.15 -7.00
CA ILE A 26 -5.13 -19.60 -7.11
C ILE A 26 -6.07 -19.92 -8.26
N LEU A 27 -7.16 -19.16 -8.41
CA LEU A 27 -8.11 -19.35 -9.51
C LEU A 27 -7.48 -19.06 -10.88
N ALA A 28 -6.62 -18.04 -10.97
CA ALA A 28 -5.84 -17.76 -12.18
C ALA A 28 -4.85 -18.88 -12.50
N SER A 29 -4.18 -19.45 -11.50
CA SER A 29 -3.30 -20.61 -11.69
C SER A 29 -4.07 -21.81 -12.23
N ASN A 30 -5.19 -22.15 -11.61
CA ASN A 30 -6.04 -23.27 -12.04
C ASN A 30 -6.55 -23.07 -13.48
N ALA A 31 -6.92 -21.84 -13.85
CA ALA A 31 -7.36 -21.53 -15.21
C ALA A 31 -6.22 -21.70 -16.23
N HIS A 32 -4.98 -21.34 -15.85
CA HIS A 32 -3.82 -21.55 -16.70
C HIS A 32 -3.44 -23.03 -16.83
N ASP A 33 -3.61 -23.83 -15.77
CA ASP A 33 -3.41 -25.29 -15.84
C ASP A 33 -4.44 -25.95 -16.76
N GLN A 34 -5.69 -25.48 -16.75
CA GLN A 34 -6.72 -25.93 -17.70
C GLN A 34 -6.38 -25.58 -19.16
N GLU A 35 -5.87 -24.36 -19.41
CA GLU A 35 -5.40 -23.96 -20.74
C GLU A 35 -4.27 -24.88 -21.23
N ARG A 36 -3.28 -25.18 -20.38
CA ARG A 36 -2.18 -26.10 -20.70
C ARG A 36 -2.69 -27.50 -21.01
N ALA A 37 -3.60 -28.02 -20.20
CA ALA A 37 -4.19 -29.33 -20.41
C ALA A 37 -4.96 -29.41 -21.74
N ALA A 38 -5.70 -28.36 -22.11
CA ALA A 38 -6.40 -28.30 -23.39
C ALA A 38 -5.44 -28.28 -24.59
N VAL A 39 -4.34 -27.53 -24.50
CA VAL A 39 -3.30 -27.50 -25.55
C VAL A 39 -2.57 -28.84 -25.65
N GLU A 40 -2.27 -29.48 -24.53
CA GLU A 40 -1.65 -30.80 -24.52
C GLU A 40 -2.56 -31.86 -25.15
N GLN A 41 -3.87 -31.79 -24.88
CA GLN A 41 -4.85 -32.67 -25.53
C GLN A 41 -4.91 -32.45 -27.04
N LEU A 42 -4.91 -31.20 -27.52
CA LEU A 42 -4.83 -30.88 -28.95
C LEU A 42 -3.57 -31.49 -29.58
N TYR A 43 -2.42 -31.35 -28.93
CA TYR A 43 -1.17 -31.93 -29.42
C TYR A 43 -1.24 -33.46 -29.53
N ARG A 44 -1.82 -34.14 -28.54
CA ARG A 44 -2.03 -35.60 -28.58
C ARG A 44 -2.97 -36.02 -29.71
N LEU A 45 -4.04 -35.26 -29.94
CA LEU A 45 -5.01 -35.51 -31.02
C LEU A 45 -4.41 -35.29 -32.41
N ASP A 46 -3.62 -34.24 -32.59
CA ASP A 46 -2.91 -33.95 -33.84
C ASP A 46 -1.88 -35.05 -34.16
N GLN A 47 -1.09 -35.46 -33.16
CA GLN A 47 -0.16 -36.58 -33.30
C GLN A 47 -0.88 -37.90 -33.64
N ALA A 48 -2.06 -38.14 -33.07
CA ALA A 48 -2.86 -39.32 -33.37
C ALA A 48 -3.51 -39.29 -34.77
N THR A 49 -3.78 -38.09 -35.31
CA THR A 49 -4.50 -37.90 -36.58
C THR A 49 -3.59 -37.76 -37.80
N SER A 50 -2.39 -37.18 -37.63
CA SER A 50 -1.42 -36.98 -38.72
C SER A 50 -1.01 -38.29 -39.41
N ALA A 51 -0.82 -39.38 -38.66
CA ALA A 51 -0.55 -40.71 -39.21
C ALA A 51 -1.72 -41.20 -40.10
N LEU A 52 -2.94 -40.90 -39.69
CA LEU A 52 -4.16 -41.40 -40.31
C LEU A 52 -4.39 -40.84 -41.73
N ASN A 53 -4.03 -39.57 -41.93
CA ASN A 53 -4.17 -38.89 -43.22
C ASN A 53 -3.12 -39.37 -44.23
N ALA A 54 -1.87 -39.57 -43.78
CA ALA A 54 -0.79 -40.02 -44.64
C ALA A 54 -0.98 -41.47 -45.11
N GLU A 55 -1.47 -42.35 -44.24
CA GLU A 55 -1.56 -43.79 -44.50
C GLU A 55 -2.65 -44.17 -45.53
N VAL A 56 -3.83 -43.53 -45.49
CA VAL A 56 -4.97 -43.93 -46.35
C VAL A 56 -4.71 -43.64 -47.83
N PHE A 57 -4.04 -42.55 -48.16
CA PHE A 57 -3.78 -42.17 -49.56
C PHE A 57 -2.48 -42.75 -50.13
N ALA A 58 -1.47 -42.99 -49.28
CA ALA A 58 -0.21 -43.59 -49.71
C ALA A 58 -0.40 -44.99 -50.32
N LEU A 59 -1.34 -45.78 -49.77
CA LEU A 59 -1.63 -47.11 -50.30
C LEU A 59 -2.12 -47.08 -51.74
N THR A 60 -3.07 -46.20 -52.07
CA THR A 60 -3.57 -46.04 -53.44
C THR A 60 -2.44 -45.69 -54.40
N GLU A 61 -1.58 -44.76 -54.00
CA GLU A 61 -0.46 -44.31 -54.82
C GLU A 61 0.54 -45.45 -55.06
N HIS A 62 0.92 -46.19 -54.02
CA HIS A 62 1.81 -47.35 -54.15
C HIS A 62 1.21 -48.47 -55.02
N SER A 63 -0.10 -48.72 -54.90
CA SER A 63 -0.78 -49.70 -55.76
C SER A 63 -0.76 -49.27 -57.22
N ARG A 64 -1.07 -48.00 -57.53
CA ARG A 64 -1.05 -47.47 -58.90
C ARG A 64 0.35 -47.49 -59.51
N GLN A 65 1.35 -47.03 -58.77
CA GLN A 65 2.75 -47.07 -59.20
C GLN A 65 3.22 -48.50 -59.49
N TYR A 66 2.80 -49.47 -58.68
CA TYR A 66 3.11 -50.87 -58.93
C TYR A 66 2.49 -51.37 -60.25
N LEU A 67 1.20 -51.09 -60.47
CA LEU A 67 0.50 -51.49 -61.70
C LEU A 67 1.07 -50.81 -62.97
N ASP A 68 1.51 -49.56 -62.85
CA ASP A 68 2.06 -48.80 -63.99
C ASP A 68 3.50 -49.21 -64.35
N THR A 69 4.34 -49.51 -63.34
CA THR A 69 5.78 -49.77 -63.53
C THR A 69 6.15 -51.24 -63.51
N GLY A 70 5.36 -52.08 -62.83
CA GLY A 70 5.71 -53.45 -62.49
C GLY A 70 6.85 -53.58 -61.47
N ASP A 71 7.35 -52.48 -60.87
CA ASP A 71 8.49 -52.54 -59.94
C ASP A 71 8.06 -53.14 -58.59
N PRO A 72 8.61 -54.31 -58.18
CA PRO A 72 8.25 -54.99 -56.93
C PRO A 72 8.57 -54.17 -55.67
N SER A 73 9.33 -53.08 -55.78
CA SER A 73 9.59 -52.14 -54.69
C SER A 73 8.31 -51.47 -54.20
N TYR A 74 7.41 -51.06 -55.10
CA TYR A 74 6.13 -50.46 -54.73
C TYR A 74 5.17 -51.45 -54.08
N ARG A 75 5.17 -52.71 -54.51
CA ARG A 75 4.43 -53.79 -53.86
C ARG A 75 4.91 -54.01 -52.41
N ARG A 76 6.22 -53.94 -52.17
CA ARG A 76 6.79 -54.04 -50.81
C ARG A 76 6.41 -52.86 -49.94
N LEU A 77 6.41 -51.63 -50.49
CA LEU A 77 5.95 -50.43 -49.79
C LEU A 77 4.47 -50.55 -49.40
N TYR A 78 3.62 -50.95 -50.35
CA TYR A 78 2.20 -51.23 -50.10
C TYR A 78 2.03 -52.25 -48.96
N GLN A 79 2.71 -53.40 -49.03
CA GLN A 79 2.59 -54.45 -48.01
C GLN A 79 3.05 -53.98 -46.63
N ARG A 80 4.14 -53.20 -46.57
CA ARG A 80 4.64 -52.63 -45.32
C ARG A 80 3.61 -51.67 -44.70
N ASP A 81 3.10 -50.73 -45.49
CA ASP A 81 2.19 -49.69 -44.99
C ASP A 81 0.81 -50.27 -44.67
N ALA A 82 0.34 -51.23 -45.48
CA ALA A 82 -0.90 -51.96 -45.23
C ALA A 82 -0.82 -52.84 -43.96
N ALA A 83 0.35 -53.38 -43.64
CA ALA A 83 0.58 -54.12 -42.40
C ALA A 83 0.80 -53.21 -41.18
N ALA A 84 1.25 -51.97 -41.41
CA ALA A 84 1.42 -50.96 -40.36
C ALA A 84 0.08 -50.35 -39.91
N LEU A 85 -0.95 -50.39 -40.76
CA LEU A 85 -2.31 -50.00 -40.40
C LEU A 85 -2.79 -50.83 -39.21
N ARG A 86 -2.97 -50.14 -38.07
CA ARG A 86 -3.57 -50.74 -36.87
C ARG A 86 -5.00 -51.18 -37.16
N ALA A 87 -5.46 -52.19 -36.42
CA ALA A 87 -6.85 -52.61 -36.45
C ALA A 87 -7.79 -51.41 -36.21
N VAL A 88 -8.94 -51.41 -36.87
CA VAL A 88 -9.97 -50.36 -36.78
C VAL A 88 -10.30 -50.02 -35.32
N GLU A 89 -10.46 -51.06 -34.51
CA GLU A 89 -10.77 -50.95 -33.08
C GLU A 89 -9.65 -50.26 -32.29
N ASP A 90 -8.38 -50.55 -32.62
CA ASP A 90 -7.22 -49.95 -31.96
C ASP A 90 -7.06 -48.48 -32.33
N ARG A 91 -7.35 -48.11 -33.59
CA ARG A 91 -7.33 -46.70 -34.05
C ARG A 91 -8.40 -45.87 -33.35
N ILE A 92 -9.62 -46.39 -33.29
CA ILE A 92 -10.75 -45.74 -32.60
C ILE A 92 -10.45 -45.63 -31.10
N ARG A 93 -9.92 -46.68 -30.47
CA ARG A 93 -9.55 -46.68 -29.05
C ARG A 93 -8.46 -45.64 -28.78
N HIS A 94 -7.40 -45.62 -29.57
CA HIS A 94 -6.28 -44.68 -29.40
C HIS A 94 -6.70 -43.22 -29.55
N LEU A 95 -7.57 -42.89 -30.51
CA LEU A 95 -8.13 -41.54 -30.66
C LEU A 95 -9.12 -41.21 -29.54
N GLY A 96 -9.90 -42.19 -29.06
CA GLY A 96 -10.76 -42.04 -27.89
C GLY A 96 -9.96 -41.75 -26.61
N ASP A 97 -8.87 -42.47 -26.38
CA ASP A 97 -7.96 -42.29 -25.25
C ASP A 97 -7.23 -40.92 -25.31
N ALA A 98 -6.99 -40.40 -26.52
CA ALA A 98 -6.48 -39.04 -26.74
C ALA A 98 -7.55 -37.95 -26.52
N GLY A 99 -8.82 -38.33 -26.31
CA GLY A 99 -9.91 -37.43 -25.96
C GLY A 99 -10.82 -37.03 -27.13
N ALA A 100 -10.87 -37.82 -28.21
CA ALA A 100 -11.85 -37.64 -29.28
C ALA A 100 -13.28 -37.86 -28.76
N GLY A 101 -14.21 -37.01 -29.20
CA GLY A 101 -15.62 -37.07 -28.84
C GLY A 101 -16.39 -38.16 -29.61
N ALA A 102 -17.59 -38.49 -29.15
CA ALA A 102 -18.41 -39.53 -29.78
C ALA A 102 -18.71 -39.26 -31.27
N ASP A 103 -19.04 -38.02 -31.63
CA ASP A 103 -19.34 -37.61 -33.02
C ASP A 103 -18.12 -37.64 -33.93
N GLU A 104 -16.93 -37.41 -33.37
CA GLU A 104 -15.65 -37.49 -34.08
C GLU A 104 -15.27 -38.95 -34.30
N LEU A 105 -15.42 -39.79 -33.28
CA LEU A 105 -15.19 -41.23 -33.39
C LEU A 105 -16.17 -41.89 -34.37
N ASP A 106 -17.41 -41.41 -34.48
CA ASP A 106 -18.35 -41.87 -35.50
C ASP A 106 -17.94 -41.45 -36.92
N ALA A 107 -17.49 -40.20 -37.09
CA ALA A 107 -16.93 -39.76 -38.38
C ALA A 107 -15.70 -40.58 -38.79
N LEU A 108 -14.82 -40.88 -37.84
CA LEU A 108 -13.66 -41.73 -38.06
C LEU A 108 -14.06 -43.16 -38.45
N LYS A 109 -15.06 -43.75 -37.79
CA LYS A 109 -15.60 -45.08 -38.16
C LYS A 109 -16.09 -45.09 -39.61
N GLN A 110 -16.78 -44.02 -40.04
CA GLN A 110 -17.23 -43.90 -41.43
C GLN A 110 -16.05 -43.80 -42.39
N ALA A 111 -15.03 -43.00 -42.07
CA ALA A 111 -13.82 -42.86 -42.89
C ALA A 111 -13.06 -44.19 -43.02
N ILE A 112 -12.92 -44.94 -41.93
CA ILE A 112 -12.23 -46.24 -41.93
C ILE A 112 -12.99 -47.26 -42.78
N ARG A 113 -14.32 -47.29 -42.74
CA ARG A 113 -15.11 -48.20 -43.58
C ARG A 113 -14.85 -47.99 -45.08
N TRP A 114 -14.75 -46.74 -45.52
CA TRP A 114 -14.41 -46.44 -46.91
C TRP A 114 -12.96 -46.79 -47.24
N ALA A 115 -12.02 -46.55 -46.31
CA ALA A 115 -10.62 -46.93 -46.50
C ALA A 115 -10.42 -48.46 -46.60
N ASP A 116 -11.14 -49.25 -45.79
CA ASP A 116 -11.08 -50.71 -45.83
C ASP A 116 -11.62 -51.26 -47.16
N ALA A 117 -12.73 -50.70 -47.67
CA ALA A 117 -13.29 -51.08 -48.97
C ALA A 117 -12.29 -50.83 -50.12
N LEU A 118 -11.63 -49.66 -50.12
CA LEU A 118 -10.57 -49.34 -51.08
C LEU A 118 -9.38 -50.31 -50.97
N GLN A 119 -9.02 -50.73 -49.76
CA GLN A 119 -7.92 -51.65 -49.53
C GLN A 119 -8.20 -53.06 -50.06
N ASP A 120 -9.45 -53.51 -49.98
CA ASP A 120 -9.88 -54.78 -50.56
C ASP A 120 -9.79 -54.73 -52.10
N GLU A 121 -10.24 -53.64 -52.74
CA GLU A 121 -10.10 -53.43 -54.19
C GLU A 121 -8.62 -53.35 -54.63
N GLN A 122 -7.78 -52.64 -53.86
CA GLN A 122 -6.32 -52.58 -54.09
C GLN A 122 -5.68 -53.97 -54.06
N ARG A 123 -6.03 -54.79 -53.05
CA ARG A 123 -5.52 -56.16 -52.94
C ARG A 123 -5.93 -57.03 -54.11
N GLU A 124 -7.19 -56.93 -54.54
CA GLU A 124 -7.67 -57.68 -55.71
C GLU A 124 -6.97 -57.24 -57.00
N ALA A 125 -6.74 -55.94 -57.18
CA ALA A 125 -6.07 -55.38 -58.34
C ALA A 125 -4.59 -55.79 -58.41
N ILE A 126 -3.86 -55.72 -57.28
CA ILE A 126 -2.48 -56.22 -57.18
C ILE A 126 -2.43 -57.72 -57.49
N ALA A 127 -3.37 -58.51 -56.96
CA ALA A 127 -3.41 -59.94 -57.23
C ALA A 127 -3.79 -60.25 -58.69
N ALA A 128 -4.59 -59.41 -59.35
CA ALA A 128 -4.90 -59.53 -60.78
C ALA A 128 -3.66 -59.22 -61.64
N HIS A 129 -2.93 -58.16 -61.31
CA HIS A 129 -1.66 -57.81 -61.94
C HIS A 129 -0.62 -58.93 -61.77
N ASP A 130 -0.48 -59.49 -60.55
CA ASP A 130 0.41 -60.63 -60.26
C ASP A 130 0.06 -61.88 -61.11
N ARG A 131 -1.20 -62.03 -61.52
CA ARG A 131 -1.68 -63.12 -62.40
C ARG A 131 -1.58 -62.80 -63.90
N GLY A 132 -1.13 -61.60 -64.26
CA GLY A 132 -1.04 -61.10 -65.64
C GLY A 132 -2.35 -60.57 -66.23
N ASP A 133 -3.39 -60.37 -65.41
CA ASP A 133 -4.69 -59.83 -65.84
C ASP A 133 -4.71 -58.30 -65.72
N GLU A 134 -4.00 -57.64 -66.63
CA GLU A 134 -3.83 -56.17 -66.64
C GLU A 134 -5.12 -55.40 -66.90
N ALA A 135 -6.07 -56.02 -67.62
CA ALA A 135 -7.35 -55.40 -67.91
C ALA A 135 -8.18 -55.26 -66.63
N LYS A 136 -8.29 -56.36 -65.86
CA LYS A 136 -8.98 -56.35 -64.58
C LYS A 136 -8.28 -55.48 -63.54
N ALA A 137 -6.94 -55.54 -63.47
CA ALA A 137 -6.16 -54.72 -62.54
C ALA A 137 -6.39 -53.21 -62.77
N ARG A 138 -6.41 -52.77 -64.04
CA ARG A 138 -6.71 -51.37 -64.37
C ARG A 138 -8.15 -50.98 -64.08
N GLU A 139 -9.11 -51.84 -64.41
CA GLU A 139 -10.53 -51.56 -64.14
C GLU A 139 -10.78 -51.31 -62.65
N LEU A 140 -10.14 -52.11 -61.78
CA LEU A 140 -10.29 -52.00 -60.34
C LEU A 140 -9.63 -50.73 -59.76
N LEU A 141 -8.42 -50.33 -60.18
CA LEU A 141 -7.69 -49.21 -59.55
C LEU A 141 -7.83 -47.85 -60.26
N PHE A 142 -8.18 -47.86 -61.54
CA PHE A 142 -8.32 -46.66 -62.38
C PHE A 142 -9.75 -46.46 -62.91
N GLY A 143 -10.70 -47.30 -62.47
CA GLY A 143 -12.10 -47.19 -62.82
C GLY A 143 -12.83 -46.05 -62.11
N ALA A 144 -13.94 -45.59 -62.70
CA ALA A 144 -14.77 -44.52 -62.14
C ALA A 144 -15.45 -44.91 -60.81
N THR A 145 -15.55 -46.20 -60.49
CA THR A 145 -16.08 -46.65 -59.19
C THR A 145 -15.05 -46.41 -58.09
N TYR A 146 -13.81 -46.88 -58.29
CA TYR A 146 -12.70 -46.64 -57.37
C TYR A 146 -12.49 -45.16 -57.09
N GLU A 147 -12.49 -44.31 -58.12
CA GLU A 147 -12.34 -42.85 -57.93
C GLU A 147 -13.46 -42.25 -57.07
N ARG A 148 -14.71 -42.69 -57.26
CA ARG A 148 -15.83 -42.22 -56.43
C ARG A 148 -15.72 -42.69 -54.98
N GLU A 149 -15.21 -43.89 -54.75
CA GLU A 149 -14.97 -44.40 -53.39
C GLU A 149 -13.79 -43.70 -52.72
N LEU A 150 -12.74 -43.41 -53.48
CA LEU A 150 -11.58 -42.63 -53.03
C LEU A 150 -11.99 -41.22 -52.61
N ASP A 151 -12.82 -40.55 -53.40
CA ASP A 151 -13.38 -39.23 -53.06
C ASP A 151 -14.28 -39.28 -51.82
N ARG A 152 -15.07 -40.36 -51.64
CA ARG A 152 -15.88 -40.56 -50.42
C ARG A 152 -15.02 -40.77 -49.19
N ALA A 153 -13.96 -41.57 -49.30
CA ALA A 153 -13.00 -41.78 -48.23
C ALA A 153 -12.33 -40.45 -47.85
N ARG A 154 -11.91 -39.66 -48.85
CA ARG A 154 -11.31 -38.35 -48.65
C ARG A 154 -12.25 -37.39 -47.94
N ALA A 155 -13.47 -37.24 -48.44
CA ALA A 155 -14.47 -36.39 -47.81
C ALA A 155 -14.82 -36.84 -46.37
N ALA A 156 -14.77 -38.15 -46.08
CA ALA A 156 -15.00 -38.67 -44.74
C ALA A 156 -13.85 -38.34 -43.77
N VAL A 157 -12.59 -38.46 -44.20
CA VAL A 157 -11.40 -38.06 -43.42
C VAL A 157 -11.40 -36.55 -43.17
N GLU A 158 -11.65 -35.74 -44.21
CA GLU A 158 -11.73 -34.28 -44.09
C GLU A 158 -12.84 -33.85 -43.13
N ARG A 159 -14.01 -34.51 -43.17
CA ARG A 159 -15.11 -34.22 -42.25
C ARG A 159 -14.77 -34.58 -40.80
N PHE A 160 -14.03 -35.67 -40.58
CA PHE A 160 -13.53 -36.02 -39.26
C PHE A 160 -12.56 -34.96 -38.75
N GLN A 161 -11.54 -34.59 -39.54
CA GLN A 161 -10.56 -33.57 -39.20
C GLN A 161 -11.22 -32.23 -38.91
N TYR A 162 -12.13 -31.78 -39.77
CA TYR A 162 -12.85 -30.53 -39.59
C TYR A 162 -13.61 -30.48 -38.25
N ARG A 163 -14.29 -31.57 -37.86
CA ARG A 163 -14.99 -31.63 -36.56
C ARG A 163 -14.02 -31.60 -35.39
N LEU A 164 -12.92 -32.33 -35.50
CA LEU A 164 -11.86 -32.39 -34.50
C LEU A 164 -11.23 -31.01 -34.29
N ASP A 165 -10.82 -30.37 -35.37
CA ASP A 165 -10.20 -29.04 -35.37
C ASP A 165 -11.15 -27.99 -34.80
N GLN A 166 -12.42 -27.99 -35.23
CA GLN A 166 -13.42 -27.05 -34.72
C GLN A 166 -13.64 -27.19 -33.20
N ARG A 167 -13.77 -28.42 -32.68
CA ARG A 167 -13.97 -28.65 -31.25
C ARG A 167 -12.71 -28.31 -30.44
N THR A 168 -11.55 -28.71 -30.92
CA THR A 168 -10.29 -28.44 -30.22
C THR A 168 -9.96 -26.95 -30.20
N GLU A 169 -10.15 -26.23 -31.31
CA GLU A 169 -9.97 -24.78 -31.38
C GLU A 169 -10.92 -24.07 -30.40
N THR A 170 -12.20 -24.45 -30.38
CA THR A 170 -13.19 -23.86 -29.46
C THR A 170 -12.86 -24.15 -27.99
N ASN A 171 -12.43 -25.37 -27.66
CA ASN A 171 -12.03 -25.75 -26.30
C ASN A 171 -10.77 -25.00 -25.84
N VAL A 172 -9.75 -24.92 -26.69
CA VAL A 172 -8.52 -24.18 -26.39
C VAL A 172 -8.81 -22.68 -26.25
N ALA A 173 -9.62 -22.11 -27.15
CA ALA A 173 -10.01 -20.70 -27.08
C ALA A 173 -10.81 -20.38 -25.81
N ALA A 174 -11.73 -21.25 -25.40
CA ALA A 174 -12.50 -21.09 -24.16
C ALA A 174 -11.59 -21.14 -22.92
N ALA A 175 -10.68 -22.12 -22.85
CA ALA A 175 -9.72 -22.25 -21.76
C ALA A 175 -8.76 -21.05 -21.70
N ALA A 176 -8.25 -20.61 -22.85
CA ALA A 176 -7.38 -19.43 -22.93
C ALA A 176 -8.11 -18.13 -22.54
N ASN A 177 -9.39 -17.97 -22.89
CA ASN A 177 -10.20 -16.83 -22.45
C ASN A 177 -10.40 -16.83 -20.92
N LEU A 178 -10.73 -17.98 -20.32
CA LEU A 178 -10.84 -18.10 -18.87
C LEU A 178 -9.53 -17.77 -18.17
N ALA A 179 -8.40 -18.31 -18.66
CA ALA A 179 -7.08 -18.01 -18.14
C ALA A 179 -6.76 -16.51 -18.22
N ARG A 180 -7.03 -15.86 -19.36
CA ARG A 180 -6.86 -14.41 -19.54
C ARG A 180 -7.70 -13.60 -18.55
N VAL A 181 -9.00 -13.91 -18.43
CA VAL A 181 -9.91 -13.18 -17.52
C VAL A 181 -9.44 -13.28 -16.08
N TRP A 182 -9.13 -14.49 -15.60
CA TRP A 182 -8.64 -14.69 -14.23
C TRP A 182 -7.28 -14.04 -13.99
N LYS A 183 -6.37 -14.08 -14.98
CA LYS A 183 -5.10 -13.38 -14.91
C LYS A 183 -5.30 -11.87 -14.75
N THR A 184 -6.15 -11.25 -15.58
CA THR A 184 -6.46 -9.82 -15.47
C THR A 184 -7.09 -9.48 -14.12
N ILE A 185 -8.02 -10.29 -13.63
CA ILE A 185 -8.62 -10.11 -12.29
C ILE A 185 -7.56 -10.17 -11.20
N SER A 186 -6.64 -11.14 -11.26
CA SER A 186 -5.57 -11.29 -10.28
C SER A 186 -4.60 -10.10 -10.31
N GLU A 187 -4.19 -9.64 -11.51
CA GLU A 187 -3.32 -8.47 -11.68
C GLU A 187 -3.96 -7.18 -11.13
N VAL A 188 -5.24 -6.94 -11.45
CA VAL A 188 -5.99 -5.78 -10.97
C VAL A 188 -6.18 -5.83 -9.46
N THR A 189 -6.54 -6.98 -8.90
CA THR A 189 -6.74 -7.16 -7.46
C THR A 189 -5.44 -6.93 -6.70
N LEU A 190 -4.32 -7.44 -7.21
CA LEU A 190 -2.99 -7.22 -6.62
C LEU A 190 -2.61 -5.73 -6.67
N ALA A 191 -2.85 -5.06 -7.80
CA ALA A 191 -2.59 -3.63 -7.95
C ALA A 191 -3.41 -2.78 -6.97
N ILE A 192 -4.71 -3.06 -6.83
CA ILE A 192 -5.60 -2.38 -5.88
C ILE A 192 -5.14 -2.62 -4.44
N THR A 193 -4.79 -3.86 -4.11
CA THR A 193 -4.31 -4.22 -2.76
C THR A 193 -3.02 -3.47 -2.42
N GLY A 194 -2.05 -3.46 -3.34
CA GLY A 194 -0.81 -2.71 -3.19
C GLY A 194 -1.04 -1.20 -3.05
N PHE A 195 -1.90 -0.63 -3.90
CA PHE A 195 -2.24 0.78 -3.84
C PHE A 195 -2.90 1.17 -2.50
N LEU A 196 -3.89 0.39 -2.03
CA LEU A 196 -4.53 0.64 -0.75
C LEU A 196 -3.52 0.57 0.40
N PHE A 197 -2.63 -0.43 0.38
CA PHE A 197 -1.58 -0.56 1.38
C PHE A 197 -0.69 0.69 1.44
N PHE A 198 -0.26 1.23 0.28
CA PHE A 198 0.48 2.49 0.22
C PHE A 198 -0.33 3.68 0.75
N CYS A 199 -1.62 3.79 0.41
CA CYS A 199 -2.48 4.86 0.92
C CYS A 199 -2.61 4.81 2.45
N VAL A 200 -2.78 3.62 3.02
CA VAL A 200 -2.89 3.42 4.48
C VAL A 200 -1.57 3.78 5.17
N LEU A 201 -0.43 3.31 4.66
CA LEU A 201 0.88 3.68 5.19
C LEU A 201 1.13 5.18 5.12
N PHE A 202 0.83 5.81 3.99
CA PHE A 202 0.97 7.26 3.82
C PHE A 202 0.10 8.03 4.81
N PHE A 203 -1.16 7.61 4.99
CA PHE A 203 -2.08 8.24 5.93
C PHE A 203 -1.58 8.13 7.38
N ILE A 204 -1.12 6.93 7.79
CA ILE A 204 -0.56 6.69 9.12
C ILE A 204 0.69 7.55 9.33
N PHE A 205 1.62 7.53 8.39
CA PHE A 205 2.86 8.30 8.46
C PHE A 205 2.59 9.81 8.58
N ARG A 206 1.71 10.34 7.72
CA ARG A 206 1.31 11.76 7.75
C ARG A 206 0.74 12.15 9.11
N GLN A 207 -0.05 11.27 9.73
CA GLN A 207 -0.80 11.64 10.92
C GLN A 207 -0.08 11.34 12.24
N ARG A 208 0.76 10.30 12.28
CA ARG A 208 1.53 9.92 13.47
C ARG A 208 2.93 10.52 13.53
N VAL A 209 3.54 10.84 12.39
CA VAL A 209 4.91 11.38 12.35
C VAL A 209 4.90 12.82 11.87
N LEU A 210 4.44 13.07 10.64
CA LEU A 210 4.62 14.37 10.01
C LEU A 210 3.87 15.50 10.74
N LYS A 211 2.59 15.31 11.08
CA LYS A 211 1.79 16.33 11.79
C LYS A 211 2.34 16.68 13.20
N PRO A 212 2.65 15.71 14.08
CA PRO A 212 3.24 16.02 15.39
C PRO A 212 4.60 16.72 15.29
N VAL A 213 5.48 16.28 14.39
CA VAL A 213 6.81 16.88 14.19
C VAL A 213 6.70 18.33 13.75
N VAL A 214 5.84 18.64 12.77
CA VAL A 214 5.63 20.03 12.31
C VAL A 214 5.08 20.92 13.43
N ARG A 215 4.15 20.41 14.25
CA ARG A 215 3.61 21.16 15.40
C ARG A 215 4.67 21.43 16.46
N LEU A 216 5.50 20.44 16.80
CA LEU A 216 6.59 20.63 17.77
C LEU A 216 7.64 21.61 17.25
N SER A 217 7.96 21.56 15.94
CA SER A 217 8.85 22.52 15.32
C SER A 217 8.31 23.95 15.40
N ASP A 218 6.99 24.16 15.21
CA ASP A 218 6.35 25.47 15.36
C ASP A 218 6.44 25.99 16.81
N VAL A 219 6.20 25.12 17.80
CA VAL A 219 6.34 25.46 19.22
C VAL A 219 7.78 25.87 19.56
N VAL A 220 8.78 25.12 19.07
CA VAL A 220 10.19 25.45 19.29
C VAL A 220 10.55 26.81 18.71
N ASN A 221 10.08 27.12 17.50
CA ASN A 221 10.31 28.43 16.88
C ASN A 221 9.68 29.58 17.69
N ARG A 222 8.48 29.38 18.25
CA ARG A 222 7.83 30.38 19.12
C ARG A 222 8.58 30.58 20.45
N LEU A 223 9.03 29.50 21.07
CA LEU A 223 9.84 29.57 22.29
C LEU A 223 11.18 30.27 22.05
N ALA A 224 11.81 30.05 20.90
CA ALA A 224 13.02 30.77 20.51
C ALA A 224 12.79 32.29 20.36
N ALA A 225 11.58 32.70 19.99
CA ALA A 225 11.14 34.09 19.96
C ALA A 225 10.68 34.64 21.33
N GLN A 226 10.96 33.94 22.43
CA GLN A 226 10.55 34.27 23.80
C GLN A 226 9.02 34.31 24.03
N ASP A 227 8.23 33.72 23.14
CA ASP A 227 6.80 33.55 23.33
C ASP A 227 6.51 32.28 24.16
N TYR A 228 6.60 32.43 25.49
CA TYR A 228 6.32 31.34 26.42
C TYR A 228 4.82 31.08 26.66
N ALA A 229 3.93 31.89 26.08
CA ALA A 229 2.49 31.71 26.19
C ALA A 229 1.95 30.62 25.25
N VAL A 230 2.78 30.06 24.36
CA VAL A 230 2.39 28.97 23.46
C VAL A 230 1.89 27.74 24.21
N GLU A 231 0.71 27.24 23.81
CA GLU A 231 0.17 25.98 24.31
C GLU A 231 0.89 24.80 23.64
N LEU A 232 1.42 23.90 24.48
CA LEU A 232 2.02 22.66 24.02
C LEU A 232 0.92 21.65 23.64
N PRO A 233 1.01 21.02 22.46
CA PRO A 233 0.08 19.96 22.11
C PRO A 233 0.19 18.82 23.13
N ALA A 234 -0.94 18.38 23.69
CA ALA A 234 -1.02 17.25 24.61
C ALA A 234 -0.75 15.93 23.86
N LEU A 235 0.53 15.64 23.64
CA LEU A 235 0.99 14.40 23.02
C LEU A 235 1.07 13.34 24.12
N GLY A 236 0.08 12.45 24.17
CA GLY A 236 0.07 11.27 25.05
C GLY A 236 0.86 10.09 24.48
N GLN A 237 1.87 10.35 23.64
CA GLN A 237 2.67 9.33 22.97
C GLN A 237 3.89 8.95 23.84
N ILE A 238 4.12 7.64 23.99
CA ILE A 238 5.31 7.06 24.64
C ILE A 238 6.21 6.57 23.50
N ASP A 239 6.74 7.53 22.74
CA ASP A 239 7.68 7.33 21.64
C ASP A 239 8.70 8.48 21.63
N GLU A 240 9.67 8.46 20.71
CA GLU A 240 10.73 9.46 20.62
C GLU A 240 10.19 10.89 20.41
N ILE A 241 9.00 11.02 19.79
CA ILE A 241 8.32 12.31 19.62
C ILE A 241 7.74 12.77 20.96
N GLY A 242 7.22 11.85 21.77
CA GLY A 242 6.82 12.10 23.15
C GLY A 242 7.96 12.61 24.02
N ASP A 243 9.14 11.98 23.95
CA ASP A 243 10.32 12.42 24.69
C ASP A 243 10.77 13.83 24.28
N MET A 244 10.74 14.13 22.98
CA MET A 244 11.00 15.47 22.49
C MET A 244 9.98 16.50 23.00
N ALA A 245 8.69 16.15 22.99
CA ALA A 245 7.65 17.02 23.53
C ALA A 245 7.83 17.30 25.03
N GLN A 246 8.27 16.29 25.80
CA GLN A 246 8.59 16.44 27.22
C GLN A 246 9.78 17.38 27.44
N ALA A 247 10.85 17.25 26.66
CA ALA A 247 11.99 18.15 26.72
C ALA A 247 11.59 19.61 26.42
N ILE A 248 10.76 19.83 25.40
CA ILE A 248 10.25 21.16 25.04
C ILE A 248 9.38 21.75 26.18
N ARG A 249 8.59 20.91 26.86
CA ARG A 249 7.80 21.34 28.02
C ARG A 249 8.68 21.88 29.15
N ILE A 250 9.73 21.15 29.51
CA ILE A 250 10.71 21.57 30.53
C ILE A 250 11.40 22.87 30.11
N PHE A 251 11.75 23.01 28.82
CA PHE A 251 12.36 24.23 28.31
C PHE A 251 11.44 25.45 28.43
N ARG A 252 10.16 25.30 28.12
CA ARG A 252 9.15 26.35 28.31
C ARG A 252 9.00 26.73 29.79
N GLU A 253 8.93 25.76 30.68
CA GLU A 253 8.80 25.99 32.13
C GLU A 253 10.01 26.75 32.68
N ASN A 254 11.23 26.36 32.29
CA ASN A 254 12.45 27.06 32.65
C ASN A 254 12.50 28.49 32.09
N GLY A 255 11.99 28.71 30.87
CA GLY A 255 11.88 30.04 30.27
C GLY A 255 10.92 30.96 31.02
N LEU A 256 9.75 30.46 31.41
CA LEU A 256 8.79 31.20 32.24
C LEU A 256 9.37 31.55 33.61
N GLU A 257 10.06 30.61 34.24
CA GLU A 257 10.68 30.85 35.54
C GLU A 257 11.79 31.91 35.44
N ARG A 258 12.61 31.84 34.39
CA ARG A 258 13.61 32.88 34.12
C ARG A 258 12.99 34.26 33.92
N GLN A 259 11.89 34.35 33.16
CA GLN A 259 11.20 35.63 32.94
C GLN A 259 10.65 36.23 34.24
N ARG A 260 10.13 35.37 35.14
CA ARG A 260 9.69 35.80 36.48
C ARG A 260 10.85 36.32 37.32
N LEU A 261 11.96 35.57 37.38
CA LEU A 261 13.15 35.97 38.12
C LEU A 261 13.77 37.27 37.59
N GLU A 262 13.78 37.48 36.26
CA GLU A 262 14.22 38.73 35.65
C GLU A 262 13.32 39.89 36.07
N THR A 263 12.00 39.71 36.06
CA THR A 263 11.03 40.74 36.51
C THR A 263 11.20 41.09 37.99
N GLU A 264 11.41 40.09 38.86
CA GLU A 264 11.67 40.29 40.28
C GLU A 264 13.01 41.01 40.53
N ARG A 265 14.06 40.64 39.78
CA ARG A 265 15.36 41.32 39.86
C ARG A 265 15.29 42.76 39.39
N ASP A 266 14.58 43.05 38.31
CA ASP A 266 14.41 44.41 37.81
C ASP A 266 13.65 45.27 38.82
N ALA A 267 12.65 44.70 39.50
CA ALA A 267 11.95 45.37 40.60
C ALA A 267 12.86 45.64 41.82
N ASP A 268 13.70 44.68 42.24
CA ASP A 268 14.68 44.86 43.33
C ASP A 268 15.72 45.93 42.97
N LEU A 269 16.25 45.90 41.74
CA LEU A 269 17.21 46.90 41.26
C LEU A 269 16.59 48.29 41.21
N ALA A 270 15.35 48.43 40.71
CA ALA A 270 14.63 49.68 40.70
C ALA A 270 14.42 50.24 42.13
N MET A 271 14.06 49.38 43.08
CA MET A 271 13.91 49.76 44.49
C MET A 271 15.24 50.22 45.11
N ARG A 272 16.33 49.49 44.84
CA ARG A 272 17.67 49.83 45.33
C ARG A 272 18.19 51.14 44.74
N ASP A 273 17.95 51.40 43.46
CA ASP A 273 18.29 52.66 42.81
C ASP A 273 17.54 53.84 43.46
N LEU A 274 16.23 53.69 43.74
CA LEU A 274 15.45 54.70 44.47
C LEU A 274 16.03 55.01 45.86
N LEU A 275 16.37 53.98 46.64
CA LEU A 275 16.98 54.14 47.96
C LEU A 275 18.35 54.83 47.90
N SER A 276 19.19 54.45 46.92
CA SER A 276 20.51 55.05 46.71
C SER A 276 20.39 56.54 46.35
N ARG A 277 19.51 56.88 45.41
CA ARG A 277 19.24 58.28 45.01
C ARG A 277 18.71 59.13 46.15
N MET A 278 17.81 58.58 46.97
CA MET A 278 17.33 59.27 48.17
C MET A 278 18.47 59.56 49.13
N THR A 279 19.31 58.56 49.43
CA THR A 279 20.45 58.71 50.35
C THR A 279 21.44 59.77 49.87
N GLN A 280 21.77 59.76 48.57
CA GLN A 280 22.67 60.76 47.97
C GLN A 280 22.09 62.18 48.09
N ARG A 281 20.78 62.38 47.84
CA ARG A 281 20.14 63.68 48.01
C ARG A 281 20.08 64.13 49.46
N MET A 282 19.83 63.21 50.40
CA MET A 282 19.83 63.51 51.82
C MET A 282 21.20 63.99 52.33
N GLN A 283 22.29 63.43 51.80
CA GLN A 283 23.66 63.85 52.16
C GLN A 283 24.00 65.29 51.74
N GLY A 284 23.30 65.84 50.73
CA GLY A 284 23.48 67.22 50.27
C GLY A 284 22.48 68.22 50.87
N CYS A 285 21.68 67.83 51.87
CA CYS A 285 20.74 68.73 52.52
C CYS A 285 21.45 69.61 53.55
N ASP A 286 21.46 70.93 53.34
CA ASP A 286 22.06 71.90 54.26
C ASP A 286 21.05 72.39 55.32
N THR A 287 19.76 72.24 55.06
CA THR A 287 18.69 72.65 55.98
C THR A 287 17.69 71.52 56.25
N LEU A 288 16.96 71.65 57.36
CA LEU A 288 15.83 70.78 57.67
C LEU A 288 14.67 70.93 56.66
N LEU A 289 14.62 72.03 55.90
CA LEU A 289 13.61 72.22 54.85
C LEU A 289 13.92 71.30 53.65
N ASP A 290 15.19 71.27 53.21
CA ASP A 290 15.65 70.43 52.09
C ASP A 290 15.41 68.95 52.39
N LEU A 291 15.67 68.52 53.63
CA LEU A 291 15.40 67.16 54.09
C LEU A 291 13.91 66.79 53.96
N LYS A 292 13.00 67.71 54.33
CA LYS A 292 11.55 67.46 54.23
C LYS A 292 11.14 67.22 52.78
N GLU A 293 11.65 68.03 51.84
CA GLU A 293 11.33 67.91 50.42
C GLU A 293 11.81 66.56 49.84
N VAL A 294 13.03 66.14 50.18
CA VAL A 294 13.57 64.84 49.76
C VAL A 294 12.71 63.70 50.30
N VAL A 295 12.35 63.73 51.59
CA VAL A 295 11.52 62.69 52.22
C VAL A 295 10.11 62.66 51.60
N GLN A 296 9.46 63.81 51.40
CA GLN A 296 8.14 63.88 50.78
C GLN A 296 8.12 63.37 49.33
N ARG A 297 9.23 63.52 48.60
CA ARG A 297 9.31 63.07 47.21
C ARG A 297 9.60 61.58 47.08
N PHE A 298 10.57 61.06 47.83
CA PHE A 298 11.08 59.69 47.62
C PHE A 298 10.30 58.63 48.40
N VAL A 299 9.80 58.94 49.60
CA VAL A 299 9.12 57.94 50.44
C VAL A 299 7.82 57.40 49.81
N PRO A 300 6.96 58.19 49.13
CA PRO A 300 5.82 57.66 48.41
C PRO A 300 6.18 56.67 47.31
N GLU A 301 7.32 56.88 46.62
CA GLU A 301 7.77 56.01 45.53
C GLU A 301 8.40 54.71 46.08
N ILE A 302 9.10 54.78 47.22
CA ILE A 302 9.71 53.61 47.89
C ILE A 302 8.67 52.74 48.59
N ALA A 303 7.69 53.35 49.25
CA ALA A 303 6.70 52.64 50.05
C ALA A 303 5.26 53.08 49.69
N PRO A 304 4.79 52.84 48.46
CA PRO A 304 3.51 53.35 47.96
C PRO A 304 2.29 52.86 48.74
N ALA A 305 2.41 51.74 49.47
CA ALA A 305 1.34 51.17 50.29
C ALA A 305 1.28 51.73 51.73
N HIS A 306 2.19 52.62 52.13
CA HIS A 306 2.35 53.04 53.53
C HIS A 306 2.31 54.56 53.71
N ALA A 307 1.16 55.10 54.12
CA ALA A 307 1.03 56.50 54.52
C ALA A 307 1.80 56.79 55.83
N GLY A 308 2.38 57.99 55.97
CA GLY A 308 3.16 58.31 57.15
C GLY A 308 3.57 59.78 57.28
N CYS A 309 4.21 60.09 58.41
CA CYS A 309 4.77 61.41 58.71
C CYS A 309 6.19 61.27 59.26
N LEU A 310 7.06 62.22 58.92
CA LEU A 310 8.34 62.45 59.57
C LEU A 310 8.13 63.43 60.74
N TYR A 311 8.63 63.09 61.92
CA TYR A 311 8.63 63.99 63.08
C TYR A 311 10.06 64.40 63.43
N LEU A 312 10.23 65.66 63.83
CA LEU A 312 11.50 66.20 64.34
C LEU A 312 11.33 66.57 65.81
N LEU A 313 12.37 66.33 66.60
CA LEU A 313 12.39 66.70 68.02
C LEU A 313 12.60 68.21 68.15
N ASP A 314 11.67 68.92 68.80
CA ASP A 314 11.88 70.28 69.26
C ASP A 314 12.45 70.23 70.69
N PRO A 315 13.75 70.55 70.89
CA PRO A 315 14.39 70.45 72.20
C PRO A 315 13.87 71.46 73.22
N LYS A 316 13.27 72.59 72.78
CA LYS A 316 12.72 73.61 73.69
C LYS A 316 11.41 73.16 74.31
N ARG A 317 10.56 72.52 73.50
CA ARG A 317 9.24 72.03 73.92
C ARG A 317 9.28 70.58 74.42
N ASN A 318 10.40 69.89 74.20
CA ASN A 318 10.56 68.46 74.44
C ASN A 318 9.41 67.65 73.80
N ALA A 319 9.10 67.98 72.54
CA ALA A 319 7.99 67.43 71.78
C ALA A 319 8.43 67.02 70.37
N MET A 320 7.85 65.94 69.86
CA MET A 320 8.00 65.51 68.47
C MET A 320 6.97 66.26 67.63
N VAL A 321 7.44 67.12 66.73
CA VAL A 321 6.59 67.95 65.86
C VAL A 321 6.63 67.43 64.43
N GLU A 322 5.48 67.34 63.79
CA GLU A 322 5.38 66.90 62.39
C GLU A 322 6.20 67.83 61.49
N ALA A 323 7.13 67.22 60.75
CA ALA A 323 8.03 67.90 59.83
C ALA A 323 7.45 67.90 58.42
N CYS A 324 7.03 66.73 57.96
CA CYS A 324 6.33 66.51 56.71
C CYS A 324 5.51 65.23 56.77
N SER A 325 4.46 65.17 55.96
CA SER A 325 3.66 63.96 55.73
C SER A 325 3.70 63.58 54.26
N TRP A 326 3.44 62.30 54.03
CA TRP A 326 3.22 61.73 52.70
C TRP A 326 1.99 60.83 52.73
N MET A 327 1.26 60.84 51.62
CA MET A 327 -0.10 60.27 51.52
C MET A 327 -1.06 60.88 52.56
N GLU A 328 -2.22 60.27 52.82
CA GLU A 328 -3.20 60.71 53.82
C GLU A 328 -3.07 59.88 55.12
N PRO A 329 -2.18 60.24 56.06
CA PRO A 329 -2.03 59.52 57.32
C PRO A 329 -3.20 59.83 58.27
N ALA A 330 -4.21 58.94 58.29
CA ALA A 330 -5.49 59.17 58.96
C ALA A 330 -5.47 59.23 60.50
N HIS A 331 -4.37 58.82 61.16
CA HIS A 331 -4.30 58.65 62.62
C HIS A 331 -3.08 59.30 63.29
N SER A 332 -2.36 60.15 62.55
CA SER A 332 -1.17 60.84 63.04
C SER A 332 -1.56 62.18 63.68
N ARG A 333 -1.06 62.44 64.90
CA ARG A 333 -1.26 63.73 65.59
C ARG A 333 -0.12 64.68 65.21
N PRO A 334 -0.37 65.98 65.02
CA PRO A 334 0.66 66.92 64.58
C PRO A 334 1.82 67.10 65.58
N GLU A 335 1.59 66.81 66.86
CA GLU A 335 2.61 66.87 67.92
C GLU A 335 2.33 65.82 69.02
N PHE A 336 3.39 65.22 69.57
CA PHE A 336 3.31 64.31 70.71
C PHE A 336 4.60 64.28 71.56
N ALA A 337 4.52 63.84 72.82
CA ALA A 337 5.70 63.75 73.70
C ALA A 337 6.63 62.58 73.27
N PRO A 338 7.97 62.72 73.27
CA PRO A 338 8.89 61.66 72.84
C PRO A 338 8.68 60.32 73.57
N MET A 339 8.29 60.37 74.85
CA MET A 339 7.95 59.20 75.66
C MET A 339 6.73 58.44 75.13
N ALA A 340 5.80 59.09 74.42
CA ALA A 340 4.62 58.46 73.84
C ALA A 340 4.95 57.59 72.60
N CYS A 341 6.10 57.82 71.95
CA CYS A 341 6.57 56.94 70.88
C CYS A 341 7.24 55.71 71.46
N TRP A 342 6.69 54.53 71.12
CA TRP A 342 7.24 53.25 71.55
C TRP A 342 8.71 53.08 71.12
N ALA A 343 9.03 53.45 69.88
CA ALA A 343 10.36 53.26 69.30
C ALA A 343 11.42 54.12 70.02
N LEU A 344 11.10 55.39 70.29
CA LEU A 344 11.99 56.30 71.04
C LEU A 344 12.17 55.84 72.49
N ARG A 345 11.10 55.33 73.13
CA ARG A 345 11.17 54.80 74.51
C ARG A 345 12.07 53.56 74.61
N ARG A 346 12.06 52.69 73.60
CA ARG A 346 12.81 51.44 73.57
C ARG A 346 14.18 51.55 72.89
N GLY A 347 14.46 52.65 72.19
CA GLY A 347 15.65 52.82 71.37
C GLY A 347 15.71 51.86 70.17
N LEU A 348 14.58 51.28 69.77
CA LEU A 348 14.48 50.28 68.70
C LEU A 348 13.38 50.68 67.71
N PRO A 349 13.57 50.47 66.40
CA PRO A 349 12.51 50.71 65.42
C PRO A 349 11.30 49.82 65.72
N HIS A 350 10.10 50.40 65.63
CA HIS A 350 8.86 49.66 65.78
C HIS A 350 8.62 48.82 64.52
N ARG A 351 8.90 47.51 64.59
CA ARG A 351 8.49 46.53 63.59
C ARG A 351 7.18 45.90 64.07
N PRO A 352 6.08 45.99 63.31
CA PRO A 352 4.87 45.26 63.62
C PRO A 352 5.08 43.74 63.55
#